data_AF-A0A7X4XLV4-F1
#
_entry.id   AF-A0A7X4XLV4-F1
#
_cell.length_a   1.000
_cell.length_b   1.000
_cell.length_c   1.000
_cell.angle_alpha   90.00
_cell.angle_beta   90.00
_cell.angle_gamma   90.00
#
_symmetry.space_group_name_H-M   'P 1'
#
loop_
_entity.id
_entity.type
_entity.pdbx_description
1 polymer ?
#
loop_
_entity_poly.entity_id
_entity_poly.type
_entity_poly.pdbx_seq_one_letter_code
_entity_poly.pdbx_strand_id
1 'polypeptide(L)'
;MYLRALLLGSCMALAGCQSTTVVEQNQTGMVLGVENISQLKVTTVKLPSTTKVSITSNTQYLNNDQISSPVAVFEIPADRGRLELSVISEIKDTVFYPHVLIT
;
A
#
# COMPACT_ATOMS: atom_id res chain seq x y z
N MET A 1 -30.56 -40.67 36.61
CA MET A 1 -30.05 -40.39 35.25
C MET A 1 -30.57 -39.04 34.81
N TYR A 2 -29.73 -38.00 34.77
CA TYR A 2 -29.95 -36.77 33.97
C TYR A 2 -28.60 -36.06 33.85
N LEU A 3 -27.81 -36.43 32.84
CA LEU A 3 -26.56 -35.76 32.50
C LEU A 3 -26.90 -34.63 31.52
N ARG A 4 -26.83 -33.38 31.98
CA ARG A 4 -27.06 -32.19 31.14
C ARG A 4 -25.83 -31.98 30.24
N ALA A 5 -25.95 -32.31 28.96
CA ALA A 5 -24.90 -32.07 27.98
C ALA A 5 -24.81 -30.56 27.68
N LEU A 6 -23.68 -29.93 28.04
CA LEU A 6 -23.30 -28.61 27.54
C LEU A 6 -22.76 -28.78 26.12
N LEU A 7 -23.56 -28.41 25.11
CA LEU A 7 -23.08 -28.22 23.75
C LEU A 7 -22.29 -26.91 23.70
N LEU A 8 -20.97 -27.03 23.90
CA LEU A 8 -20.00 -25.99 23.60
C LEU A 8 -20.06 -25.68 22.10
N GLY A 9 -20.79 -24.62 21.76
CA GLY A 9 -20.86 -24.06 20.42
C GLY A 9 -19.47 -23.83 19.88
N SER A 10 -19.16 -24.58 18.83
CA SER A 10 -17.92 -24.57 18.06
C SER A 10 -17.43 -23.16 17.75
N CYS A 11 -16.18 -22.93 18.13
CA CYS A 11 -15.34 -21.82 17.74
C CYS A 11 -15.52 -21.49 16.25
N MET A 12 -16.19 -20.37 15.96
CA MET A 12 -16.07 -19.69 14.67
C MET A 12 -14.65 -19.12 14.61
N ALA A 13 -13.67 -19.99 14.35
CA ALA A 13 -12.35 -19.57 13.94
C ALA A 13 -12.51 -19.02 12.52
N LEU A 14 -12.98 -17.77 12.43
CA LEU A 14 -12.87 -16.95 11.25
C LEU A 14 -11.37 -16.76 11.02
N ALA A 15 -10.76 -17.72 10.33
CA ALA A 15 -9.44 -17.59 9.77
C ALA A 15 -9.53 -16.56 8.64
N GLY A 16 -9.66 -15.29 9.03
CA GLY A 16 -9.40 -14.17 8.16
C GLY A 16 -7.91 -14.17 7.88
N CYS A 17 -7.49 -14.96 6.88
CA CYS A 17 -6.21 -14.76 6.22
C CYS A 17 -6.26 -13.38 5.55
N GLN A 18 -6.03 -12.33 6.32
CA GLN A 18 -5.91 -10.96 5.84
C GLN A 18 -4.57 -10.84 5.11
N SER A 19 -4.46 -11.52 3.97
CA SER A 19 -3.35 -11.33 3.05
C SER A 19 -3.45 -9.92 2.50
N THR A 20 -2.48 -9.09 2.86
CA THR A 20 -2.39 -7.73 2.33
C THR A 20 -1.97 -7.84 0.87
N THR A 21 -2.87 -7.49 -0.05
CA THR A 21 -2.56 -7.51 -1.49
C THR A 21 -1.46 -6.50 -1.79
N VAL A 22 -0.37 -6.97 -2.42
CA VAL A 22 0.71 -6.09 -2.87
C VAL A 22 0.23 -5.35 -4.11
N VAL A 23 0.28 -4.01 -4.07
CA VAL A 23 -0.09 -3.15 -5.17
C VAL A 23 1.12 -2.95 -6.08
N GLU A 24 0.94 -3.16 -7.38
CA GLU A 24 1.94 -2.86 -8.40
C GLU A 24 1.52 -1.64 -9.25
N GLN A 25 2.44 -0.68 -9.33
CA GLN A 25 2.32 0.52 -10.16
C GLN A 25 3.42 0.51 -11.21
N ASN A 26 3.26 -0.39 -12.17
CA ASN A 26 4.21 -0.57 -13.26
C ASN A 26 4.15 0.61 -14.24
N GLN A 27 5.25 0.84 -14.95
CA GLN A 27 5.33 1.84 -16.02
C GLN A 27 4.23 1.62 -17.06
N THR A 28 3.48 2.68 -17.38
CA THR A 28 2.39 2.64 -18.38
C THR A 28 2.80 3.30 -19.72
N GLY A 29 4.11 3.48 -19.96
CA GLY A 29 4.64 4.21 -21.13
C GLY A 29 6.15 4.49 -21.04
N MET A 30 6.64 5.37 -21.93
CA MET A 30 8.04 5.71 -22.24
C MET A 30 9.08 5.44 -21.14
N VAL A 31 10.20 4.83 -21.54
CA VAL A 31 11.36 4.43 -20.71
C VAL A 31 11.97 5.58 -19.89
N LEU A 32 11.70 6.84 -20.27
CA LEU A 32 12.29 8.04 -19.66
C LEU A 32 11.52 8.58 -18.43
N GLY A 33 10.40 7.96 -18.05
CA GLY A 33 9.54 8.45 -16.96
C GLY A 33 8.64 9.62 -17.39
N VAL A 34 7.80 10.08 -16.47
CA VAL A 34 6.90 11.23 -16.68
C VAL A 34 7.30 12.39 -15.78
N GLU A 35 7.02 13.62 -16.21
CA GLU A 35 7.35 14.84 -15.44
C GLU A 35 6.21 15.23 -14.48
N ASN A 36 4.97 14.93 -14.86
CA ASN A 36 3.78 15.34 -14.11
C ASN A 36 3.17 14.19 -13.30
N ILE A 37 2.86 14.46 -12.03
CA ILE A 37 2.23 13.50 -11.11
C ILE A 37 0.87 13.02 -11.66
N SER A 38 0.13 13.88 -12.37
CA SER A 38 -1.17 13.55 -12.98
C SER A 38 -1.10 12.47 -14.07
N GLN A 39 0.10 12.19 -14.60
CA GLN A 39 0.32 11.15 -15.60
C GLN A 39 0.70 9.80 -14.97
N LEU A 40 0.91 9.78 -13.65
CA LEU A 40 1.21 8.57 -12.90
C LEU A 40 -0.07 7.78 -12.61
N LYS A 41 0.06 6.46 -12.55
CA LYS A 41 -0.98 5.58 -12.03
C LYS A 41 -1.11 5.82 -10.53
N VAL A 42 -2.30 6.22 -10.11
CA VAL A 42 -2.63 6.48 -8.71
C VAL A 42 -3.41 5.30 -8.13
N THR A 43 -3.10 4.92 -6.89
CA THR A 43 -3.89 3.95 -6.14
C THR A 43 -4.63 4.66 -5.01
N THR A 44 -5.96 4.68 -5.09
CA THR A 44 -6.80 5.17 -4.00
C THR A 44 -6.79 4.17 -2.84
N VAL A 45 -6.42 4.62 -1.64
CA VAL A 45 -6.42 3.78 -0.44
C VAL A 45 -7.75 3.90 0.32
N LYS A 46 -8.18 2.80 0.93
CA LYS A 46 -9.35 2.80 1.85
C LYS A 46 -8.87 3.04 3.27
N LEU A 47 -9.65 3.73 4.10
CA LEU A 47 -9.29 3.98 5.50
C LEU A 47 -10.23 3.24 6.47
N PRO A 48 -9.71 2.65 7.57
CA PRO A 48 -8.30 2.39 7.85
C PRO A 48 -7.78 1.23 6.98
N SER A 49 -6.54 1.31 6.50
CA SER A 49 -5.90 0.18 5.82
C SER A 49 -4.39 0.19 5.93
N THR A 50 -3.81 -0.99 5.69
CA THR A 50 -2.41 -1.16 5.36
C THR A 50 -2.33 -1.56 3.90
N THR A 51 -1.55 -0.82 3.10
CA THR A 51 -1.29 -1.16 1.70
C THR A 51 0.20 -1.47 1.55
N LYS A 52 0.52 -2.64 1.00
CA LYS A 52 1.89 -2.98 0.62
C LYS A 52 2.12 -2.60 -0.84
N VAL A 53 3.30 -2.06 -1.14
CA VAL A 53 3.72 -1.72 -2.49
C VAL A 53 5.13 -2.23 -2.74
N SER A 54 5.37 -2.70 -3.96
CA SER A 54 6.71 -3.08 -4.40
C SER A 54 7.26 -2.00 -5.34
N ILE A 55 8.41 -1.45 -4.97
CA ILE A 55 9.18 -0.53 -5.82
C ILE A 55 10.30 -1.34 -6.46
N THR A 56 10.25 -1.49 -7.78
CA THR A 56 11.19 -2.27 -8.60
C THR A 56 11.67 -1.43 -9.79
N SER A 57 12.55 -1.99 -10.61
CA SER A 57 12.99 -1.36 -11.87
C SER A 57 11.85 -1.11 -12.86
N ASN A 58 10.73 -1.83 -12.72
CA ASN A 58 9.57 -1.73 -13.60
C ASN A 58 8.50 -0.78 -13.06
N THR A 59 8.70 -0.26 -11.84
CA THR A 59 7.80 0.74 -11.24
C THR A 59 7.85 2.03 -12.05
N GLN A 60 6.70 2.69 -12.16
CA GLN A 60 6.58 3.99 -12.80
C GLN A 60 7.62 4.99 -12.26
N TYR A 61 8.18 5.79 -13.16
CA TYR A 61 9.28 6.70 -12.84
C TYR A 61 8.81 8.14 -12.95
N LEU A 62 9.01 8.92 -11.88
CA LEU A 62 8.81 10.36 -11.88
C LEU A 62 10.17 11.02 -12.06
N ASN A 63 10.26 11.90 -13.05
CA ASN A 63 11.47 12.66 -13.34
C ASN A 63 11.10 14.13 -13.48
N ASN A 64 11.25 14.89 -12.41
CA ASN A 64 11.04 16.33 -12.36
C ASN A 64 12.09 16.99 -11.46
N ASP A 65 11.97 18.30 -11.24
CA ASP A 65 12.93 19.09 -10.47
C ASP A 65 13.06 18.65 -8.99
N GLN A 66 12.08 17.91 -8.45
CA GLN A 66 12.05 17.48 -7.06
C GLN A 66 12.41 16.00 -6.88
N ILE A 67 12.00 15.14 -7.83
CA ILE A 67 12.10 13.69 -7.75
C ILE A 67 12.57 13.14 -9.09
N SER A 68 13.63 12.34 -9.05
CA SER A 68 14.12 11.54 -10.17
C SER A 68 14.34 10.10 -9.69
N SER A 69 13.25 9.33 -9.58
CA SER A 69 13.27 7.97 -9.06
C SER A 69 11.99 7.18 -9.40
N PRO A 70 11.99 5.84 -9.23
CA PRO A 70 10.76 5.06 -9.24
C PRO A 70 9.87 5.47 -8.05
N VAL A 71 8.57 5.70 -8.31
CA VAL A 71 7.63 6.20 -7.31
C VAL A 71 6.35 5.39 -7.25
N ALA A 72 5.73 5.39 -6.07
CA ALA A 72 4.35 4.99 -5.91
C ALA A 72 3.50 6.19 -5.47
N VAL A 73 2.32 6.33 -6.07
CA VAL A 73 1.39 7.42 -5.80
C VAL A 73 0.11 6.87 -5.18
N PHE A 74 -0.25 7.42 -4.03
CA PHE A 74 -1.46 7.04 -3.30
C PHE A 74 -2.38 8.24 -3.16
N GLU A 75 -3.65 8.03 -3.45
CA GLU A 75 -4.69 8.99 -3.14
C GLU A 75 -5.32 8.60 -1.81
N ILE A 76 -5.27 9.54 -0.85
CA ILE A 76 -5.76 9.34 0.51
C ILE A 76 -7.04 10.17 0.67
N PRO A 77 -8.19 9.57 1.01
CA PRO A 77 -9.42 10.33 1.24
C PRO A 77 -9.28 11.19 2.51
N ALA A 78 -9.27 12.51 2.31
CA ALA A 78 -9.04 13.52 3.36
C ALA A 78 -10.33 13.99 4.08
N ASP A 79 -11.47 13.33 3.83
CA ASP A 79 -12.80 13.72 4.32
C ASP A 79 -13.11 13.25 5.75
N ARG A 80 -12.16 12.59 6.44
CA ARG A 80 -12.41 11.86 7.70
C ARG A 80 -11.74 12.43 8.96
N GLY A 81 -11.21 13.65 8.90
CA GLY A 81 -10.56 14.30 10.04
C GLY A 81 -9.06 13.98 10.13
N ARG A 82 -8.51 13.93 11.35
CA ARG A 82 -7.07 13.74 11.58
C ARG A 82 -6.62 12.35 11.09
N LEU A 83 -5.59 12.34 10.25
CA LEU A 83 -4.97 11.12 9.72
C LEU A 83 -3.59 10.92 10.32
N GLU A 84 -3.25 9.65 10.58
CA GLU A 84 -1.90 9.22 10.93
C GLU A 84 -1.40 8.30 9.80
N LEU A 85 -0.24 8.62 9.25
CA LEU A 85 0.37 7.90 8.13
C LEU A 85 1.73 7.38 8.58
N SER A 86 1.90 6.05 8.50
CA SER A 86 3.14 5.37 8.81
C SER A 86 3.68 4.70 7.56
N VAL A 87 4.86 5.12 7.11
CA VAL A 87 5.56 4.53 5.96
C VAL A 87 6.69 3.67 6.48
N ILE A 88 6.64 2.38 6.19
CA ILE A 88 7.61 1.38 6.65
C ILE A 88 8.29 0.78 5.44
N SER A 89 9.62 0.89 5.39
CA SER A 89 10.45 0.24 4.38
C SER A 89 10.84 -1.16 4.87
N GLU A 90 10.36 -2.20 4.21
CA GLU A 90 10.73 -3.59 4.51
C GLU A 90 12.03 -3.92 3.76
N ILE A 91 13.14 -4.06 4.49
CA ILE A 91 14.45 -4.36 3.92
C ILE A 91 14.54 -5.87 3.69
N LYS A 92 14.80 -6.27 2.44
CA LYS A 92 15.19 -7.64 2.10
C LYS A 92 16.70 -7.75 1.88
N ASP A 93 17.20 -7.09 0.83
CA ASP A 93 18.61 -7.19 0.42
C ASP A 93 19.39 -5.87 0.57
N THR A 94 18.73 -4.72 0.41
CA THR A 94 19.36 -3.38 0.51
C THR A 94 18.52 -2.40 1.32
N VAL A 95 19.17 -1.52 2.06
CA VAL A 95 18.49 -0.46 2.82
C VAL A 95 17.99 0.62 1.87
N PHE A 96 16.67 0.73 1.74
CA PHE A 96 16.00 1.82 1.02
C PHE A 96 15.38 2.79 2.02
N TYR A 97 15.73 4.07 1.92
CA TYR A 97 15.10 5.14 2.69
C TYR A 97 13.99 5.80 1.86
N PRO A 98 12.72 5.62 2.22
CA PRO A 98 11.61 6.18 1.45
C PRO A 98 11.56 7.69 1.61
N HIS A 99 11.49 8.42 0.50
CA HIS A 99 11.15 9.84 0.48
C HIS A 99 9.65 9.99 0.24
N VAL A 100 8.98 10.79 1.07
CA VAL A 100 7.53 11.02 1.00
C VAL A 100 7.28 12.47 0.66
N LEU A 101 6.55 12.70 -0.43
CA LEU A 101 6.04 14.00 -0.83
C LEU A 101 4.52 14.00 -0.65
N ILE A 102 3.99 15.04 0.00
CA ILE A 102 2.55 15.27 0.15
C ILE A 102 2.24 16.56 -0.63
N THR A 103 1.25 16.48 -1.52
CA THR A 103 0.81 17.59 -2.40
C THR A 103 -0.68 17.78 -2.33
#